data_AF-A0A8J7N8Z6-F1
#
_entry.id   AF-A0A8J7N8Z6-F1
#
_cell.length_a   1.000
_cell.length_b   1.000
_cell.length_c   1.000
_cell.angle_alpha   90.00
_cell.angle_beta   90.00
_cell.angle_gamma   90.00
#
_symmetry.space_group_name_H-M   'P 1'
#
loop_
_entity.id
_entity.type
_entity.pdbx_description
1 polymer ?
#
loop_
_entity_poly.entity_id
_entity_poly.type
_entity_poly.pdbx_seq_one_letter_code
_entity_poly.pdbx_strand_id
1 'polypeptide(L)' 'MAVQSIQRRLAAVLAADVAGFARLMESDERGTFGRLRAHRTEVFEPLVGEHRGRIVKHTGDGALC' A
#
# COMPACT_ATOMS: atom_id res chain seq x y z
N MET A 1 28.59 3.74 -15.22
CA MET A 1 27.52 4.03 -14.25
C MET A 1 26.32 4.56 -15.02
N ALA A 2 25.15 3.93 -14.92
CA ALA A 2 23.96 4.39 -15.64
C ALA A 2 23.40 5.64 -14.95
N VAL A 3 23.23 6.73 -15.70
CA VAL A 3 22.49 7.92 -15.24
C VAL A 3 21.02 7.51 -15.14
N GLN A 4 20.47 7.48 -13.93
CA GLN A 4 19.02 7.36 -13.76
C GLN A 4 18.38 8.64 -14.28
N SER A 5 17.71 8.55 -15.44
CA SER A 5 16.96 9.67 -15.98
C SER A 5 15.65 9.86 -15.19
N ILE A 6 15.41 11.08 -14.70
CA ILE A 6 14.16 11.42 -14.01
C ILE A 6 13.05 11.53 -15.06
N GLN A 7 12.10 10.61 -15.02
CA GLN A 7 10.90 10.64 -15.86
C GLN A 7 9.82 11.51 -15.19
N ARG A 8 9.31 12.50 -15.92
CA ARG A 8 8.24 13.41 -15.44
C ARG A 8 6.99 13.19 -16.29
N ARG A 9 5.84 13.06 -15.63
CA ARG A 9 4.52 12.93 -16.27
C ARG A 9 3.43 13.43 -15.33
N LEU A 10 2.26 13.76 -15.88
CA LEU A 10 1.04 13.87 -15.07
C LEU A 10 0.60 12.47 -14.63
N ALA A 11 0.16 12.34 -13.38
CA ALA A 11 -0.29 11.09 -12.80
C ALA A 11 -1.37 11.33 -11.75
N ALA A 12 -2.31 10.39 -11.62
CA ALA A 12 -3.13 10.28 -10.43
C ALA A 12 -2.31 9.58 -9.33
N VAL A 13 -2.37 10.10 -8.11
CA VAL A 13 -1.66 9.56 -6.95
C VAL A 13 -2.69 9.15 -5.91
N LEU A 14 -2.61 7.93 -5.42
CA LEU A 14 -3.47 7.40 -4.36
C LEU A 14 -2.64 7.17 -3.09
N ALA A 15 -3.05 7.80 -1.99
CA ALA A 15 -2.59 7.47 -0.65
C ALA A 15 -3.71 6.79 0.13
N ALA A 16 -3.44 5.61 0.70
CA ALA A 16 -4.39 4.82 1.48
C ALA A 16 -3.77 4.42 2.81
N ASP A 17 -4.61 4.29 3.86
CA ASP A 17 -4.19 3.97 5.22
C ASP A 17 -5.28 3.18 5.97
N VAL A 18 -4.93 2.44 7.04
CA VAL A 18 -5.92 1.66 7.78
C VAL A 18 -6.51 2.49 8.93
N ALA A 19 -7.81 2.74 8.84
CA ALA A 19 -8.51 3.48 9.88
C ALA A 19 -8.41 2.80 11.25
N GLY A 20 -7.88 3.51 12.25
CA GLY A 20 -7.75 3.02 13.61
C GLY A 20 -6.67 1.95 13.78
N PHE A 21 -5.70 1.85 12.87
CA PHE A 21 -4.62 0.85 12.91
C PHE A 21 -3.94 0.75 14.27
N ALA A 22 -3.57 1.86 14.90
CA ALA A 22 -2.93 1.87 16.21
C ALA A 22 -3.78 1.15 17.28
N ARG A 23 -5.09 1.43 17.33
CA ARG A 23 -6.02 0.78 18.26
C ARG A 23 -6.16 -0.72 17.99
N LEU A 24 -6.19 -1.10 16.72
CA LEU A 24 -6.26 -2.51 16.32
C LEU A 24 -4.98 -3.26 16.73
N MET A 25 -3.82 -2.65 16.49
CA MET A 25 -2.52 -3.18 16.89
C MET A 25 -2.38 -3.30 18.40
N GLU A 26 -2.85 -2.33 19.17
CA GLU A 26 -2.89 -2.39 20.64
C GLU A 26 -3.76 -3.55 21.14
N SER A 27 -4.92 -3.77 20.52
CA SER A 27 -5.86 -4.81 20.95
C SER A 27 -5.45 -6.23 20.56
N ASP A 28 -4.86 -6.41 19.38
CA ASP A 28 -4.52 -7.70 18.78
C ASP A 28 -3.44 -7.51 17.72
N GLU A 29 -2.18 -7.51 18.14
CA GLU A 29 -1.03 -7.28 17.25
C GLU A 29 -0.95 -8.33 16.14
N ARG A 30 -0.92 -9.61 16.52
CA ARG A 30 -0.70 -10.72 15.56
C ARG A 30 -1.85 -10.85 14.58
N GLY A 31 -3.10 -10.79 15.06
CA GLY A 31 -4.25 -10.87 14.19
C GLY A 31 -4.38 -9.64 13.29
N THR A 32 -4.06 -8.44 13.79
CA THR A 32 -4.10 -7.21 12.97
C THR A 32 -3.05 -7.27 11.86
N PHE A 33 -1.82 -7.69 12.18
CA PHE A 33 -0.78 -7.87 11.16
C PHE A 33 -1.17 -8.93 10.11
N GLY A 34 -1.73 -10.07 10.55
CA GLY A 34 -2.20 -11.12 9.65
C GLY A 34 -3.30 -10.63 8.69
N ARG A 35 -4.31 -9.92 9.23
CA ARG A 35 -5.40 -9.32 8.45
C ARG A 35 -4.88 -8.27 7.47
N LEU A 36 -3.97 -7.38 7.91
CA LEU A 36 -3.35 -6.38 7.05
C LEU A 36 -2.63 -7.03 5.86
N ARG A 37 -1.84 -8.08 6.12
CA ARG A 37 -1.13 -8.81 5.06
C ARG A 37 -2.11 -9.46 4.08
N ALA A 38 -3.14 -10.15 4.58
CA ALA A 38 -4.15 -10.79 3.73
C ALA A 38 -4.89 -9.76 2.87
N HIS A 39 -5.41 -8.68 3.45
CA HIS A 39 -6.08 -7.62 2.69
C HIS A 39 -5.16 -6.97 1.64
N ARG A 40 -3.87 -6.79 1.96
CA ARG A 40 -2.92 -6.28 0.98
C ARG A 40 -2.78 -7.22 -0.22
N THR A 41 -2.49 -8.51 0.02
CA THR A 41 -2.15 -9.45 -1.05
C THR A 41 -3.37 -9.99 -1.81
N GLU A 42 -4.51 -10.11 -1.14
CA GLU A 42 -5.70 -10.76 -1.69
C GLU A 42 -6.69 -9.77 -2.27
N VAL A 43 -6.64 -8.49 -1.86
CA VAL A 43 -7.61 -7.47 -2.28
C VAL A 43 -6.92 -6.26 -2.91
N PHE A 44 -6.05 -5.58 -2.15
CA PHE A 44 -5.51 -4.29 -2.58
C PHE A 44 -4.58 -4.40 -3.80
N GLU A 45 -3.56 -5.26 -3.73
CA GLU A 45 -2.61 -5.49 -4.82
C GLU A 45 -3.30 -5.94 -6.13
N PRO A 46 -4.22 -6.93 -6.11
CA PRO A 46 -4.99 -7.30 -7.29
C PRO A 46 -5.79 -6.15 -7.90
N LEU A 47 -6.51 -5.36 -7.08
CA LEU A 47 -7.31 -4.24 -7.57
C LEU A 47 -6.45 -3.14 -8.19
N VAL A 48 -5.29 -2.83 -7.59
CA VAL A 48 -4.34 -1.87 -8.19
C VAL A 48 -3.89 -2.38 -9.56
N GLY A 49 -3.58 -3.68 -9.69
CA GLY A 49 -3.22 -4.30 -10.96
C GLY A 49 -4.34 -4.27 -12.00
N GLU A 50 -5.57 -4.59 -11.60
CA GLU A 50 -6.76 -4.56 -12.45
C GLU A 50 -7.01 -3.16 -13.05
N HIS A 51 -6.82 -2.12 -12.24
CA HIS A 51 -6.94 -0.72 -12.66
C HIS A 51 -5.69 -0.16 -13.34
N ARG A 52 -4.71 -1.01 -13.69
CA ARG A 52 -3.44 -0.63 -14.34
C ARG A 52 -2.63 0.39 -13.53
N GLY A 53 -2.83 0.40 -12.22
CA GLY A 53 -2.04 1.17 -11.26
C GLY A 53 -0.73 0.48 -10.91
N ARG A 54 0.06 1.11 -10.05
CA ARG A 54 1.31 0.55 -9.54
C ARG A 54 1.52 1.00 -8.12
N ILE A 55 1.78 0.07 -7.21
CA ILE A 55 2.22 0.41 -5.86
C ILE A 55 3.66 0.93 -5.93
N VAL A 56 3.85 2.18 -5.50
CA VAL A 56 5.17 2.82 -5.38
C VAL A 56 5.86 2.33 -4.12
N LYS A 57 5.14 2.30 -3.00
CA LYS A 57 5.65 1.80 -1.73
C LYS A 57 4.52 1.48 -0.76
N HIS A 58 4.92 0.71 0.25
CA HIS A 58 4.16 0.47 1.46
C HIS A 58 4.87 1.12 2.65
N THR A 59 4.13 1.62 3.63
CA THR A 59 4.69 2.27 4.82
C THR A 59 3.82 1.94 6.02
N GLY A 60 4.22 0.93 6.80
CA GLY A 60 3.36 0.37 7.83
C GLY A 60 2.08 -0.20 7.21
N ASP A 61 0.94 0.27 7.70
CA ASP A 61 -0.40 -0.01 7.18
C ASP A 61 -0.76 0.83 5.94
N GLY A 62 -0.01 1.90 5.68
CA GLY A 62 -0.21 2.76 4.52
C GLY A 62 0.30 2.19 3.19
N ALA A 63 -0.29 2.68 2.11
CA ALA A 63 0.11 2.42 0.72
C ALA A 63 0.10 3.69 -0.14
N LEU A 64 1.06 3.77 -1.06
CA LEU A 64 1.14 4.84 -2.07
C LEU A 64 1.19 4.20 -3.46
N CYS A 65 0.27 4.61 -4.33
CA CYS A 65 0.20 4.19 -5.74
C CYS A 65 0.36 5.39 -6.67
#